data_AF-A0A935ADG3-F1
#
_entry.id   AF-A0A935ADG3-F1
#
_cell.length_a   1.000
_cell.length_b   1.000
_cell.length_c   1.000
_cell.angle_alpha   90.00
_cell.angle_beta   90.00
_cell.angle_gamma   90.00
#
_symmetry.space_group_name_H-M   'P 1'
#
loop_
_entity.id
_entity.type
_entity.pdbx_description
1 polymer ?
#
loop_
_entity_poly.entity_id
_entity_poly.type
_entity_poly.pdbx_seq_one_letter_code
_entity_poly.pdbx_strand_id
1 'polypeptide(L)' 'MPTVLMTAPYMIPFLDRFRPALADYGIDLIVPDVEERMEEEDILKYAGQFDGTICGDDRYTARVIEACLRV' A
#
# COMPACT_ATOMS: atom_id res chain seq x y z
N MET A 1 5.32 1.80 14.35
CA MET A 1 4.53 2.82 13.63
C MET A 1 3.68 2.09 12.60
N PRO A 2 2.42 2.47 12.36
CA PRO A 2 1.63 1.85 11.31
C PRO A 2 2.30 2.06 9.95
N THR A 3 2.40 0.98 9.17
CA THR A 3 2.99 1.00 7.83
C THR A 3 1.89 0.95 6.79
N VAL A 4 1.93 1.81 5.79
CA VAL A 4 0.96 1.84 4.68
C VAL A 4 1.63 1.39 3.39
N LEU A 5 0.99 0.48 2.66
CA LEU A 5 1.33 0.15 1.28
C LEU A 5 0.70 1.19 0.36
N MET A 6 1.50 1.97 -0.37
CA MET A 6 1.01 3.02 -1.26
C MET A 6 1.26 2.65 -2.73
N THR A 7 0.19 2.26 -3.40
CA THR A 7 0.21 1.67 -4.76
C THR A 7 -0.56 2.51 -5.78
N ALA A 8 -1.25 3.58 -5.37
CA ALA A 8 -1.97 4.46 -6.30
C ALA A 8 -0.98 5.19 -7.24
N PRO A 9 -0.86 4.80 -8.54
CA PRO A 9 0.22 5.28 -9.41
C PRO A 9 0.10 6.77 -9.73
N TYR A 10 -1.11 7.35 -9.66
CA TYR A 10 -1.33 8.79 -9.85
C TYR A 10 -0.87 9.64 -8.65
N MET A 11 -0.67 9.03 -7.47
CA MET A 11 -0.14 9.72 -6.29
C MET A 11 1.38 9.58 -6.15
N ILE A 12 1.95 8.47 -6.62
CA ILE A 12 3.37 8.13 -6.49
C ILE A 12 4.31 9.23 -7.06
N PRO A 13 4.05 9.84 -8.23
CA PRO A 13 4.86 10.95 -8.76
C PRO A 13 4.94 12.17 -7.85
N PHE A 14 4.06 12.28 -6.85
CA PHE A 14 3.99 13.39 -5.90
C PHE A 14 4.32 12.96 -4.47
N LEU A 15 5.06 11.86 -4.29
CA LEU A 15 5.42 11.32 -2.97
C LEU A 15 6.08 12.36 -2.05
N ASP A 16 6.90 13.25 -2.59
CA ASP A 16 7.57 14.30 -1.80
C ASP A 16 6.57 15.24 -1.09
N ARG A 17 5.35 15.36 -1.61
CA ARG A 17 4.26 16.09 -0.95
C ARG A 17 3.57 15.27 0.15
N PHE A 18 3.40 13.97 -0.06
CA PHE A 18 2.61 13.12 0.82
C PHE A 18 3.43 12.50 1.97
N ARG A 19 4.69 12.13 1.72
CA ARG A 19 5.56 11.47 2.69
C ARG A 19 5.77 12.32 3.95
N PRO A 20 6.03 13.64 3.89
CA PRO A 20 6.13 14.47 5.10
C PRO A 20 4.82 14.52 5.88
N ALA A 21 3.69 14.71 5.19
CA ALA A 21 2.38 14.78 5.83
C ALA A 21 2.01 13.48 6.56
N LEU A 22 2.33 12.31 5.97
CA LEU A 22 2.10 11.01 6.62
C LEU A 22 3.08 10.76 7.78
N ALA A 23 4.34 11.20 7.63
CA ALA A 23 5.34 11.10 8.68
C ALA A 23 4.96 11.92 9.94
N ASP A 24 4.29 13.08 9.78
CA ASP A 24 3.78 13.88 10.90
C ASP A 24 2.75 13.11 11.76
N TYR A 25 2.04 12.14 11.15
CA TYR A 25 1.14 11.22 11.86
C TYR A 25 1.83 9.94 12.33
N GLY A 26 3.14 9.81 12.13
CA GLY A 26 3.90 8.62 12.46
C GLY A 26 3.56 7.42 11.57
N ILE A 27 3.22 7.64 10.30
CA ILE A 27 2.90 6.59 9.33
C ILE A 27 4.10 6.35 8.41
N ASP A 28 4.55 5.10 8.34
CA ASP A 28 5.59 4.66 7.42
C ASP A 28 4.99 4.24 6.07
N LEU A 29 5.79 4.30 5.00
CA LEU A 29 5.36 3.98 3.63
C LEU A 29 6.21 2.88 2.99
N ILE A 30 5.53 1.86 2.46
CA ILE A 30 6.05 0.95 1.43
C ILE A 30 5.52 1.43 0.09
N VAL A 31 6.42 1.68 -0.87
CA VAL A 31 6.06 2.13 -2.23
C VAL A 31 6.63 1.10 -3.22
N PRO A 32 5.82 0.17 -3.73
CA PRO A 32 6.23 -0.77 -4.76
C PRO A 32 6.30 -0.10 -6.14
N ASP A 33 6.95 -0.77 -7.09
CA ASP A 33 6.85 -0.43 -8.50
C ASP A 33 5.49 -0.91 -9.04
N VAL A 34 4.71 0.01 -9.59
CA VAL A 34 3.34 -0.20 -10.05
C VAL A 34 3.06 0.73 -11.23
N GLU A 35 2.58 0.15 -12.34
CA GLU A 35 2.27 0.92 -13.55
C GLU A 35 0.83 1.45 -13.53
N GLU A 36 -0.15 0.54 -13.52
CA GLU A 36 -1.59 0.88 -13.54
C GLU A 36 -2.30 0.46 -12.26
N ARG A 37 -2.13 -0.80 -11.85
CA ARG A 37 -2.69 -1.37 -10.61
C ARG A 37 -1.88 -2.58 -10.17
N MET A 38 -2.01 -2.97 -8.89
CA MET A 38 -1.47 -4.23 -8.39
C MET A 38 -2.43 -5.39 -8.66
N GLU A 39 -1.93 -6.49 -9.23
CA GLU A 39 -2.69 -7.73 -9.32
C GLU A 39 -2.65 -8.48 -7.98
N GLU A 40 -3.53 -9.48 -7.82
CA GLU A 40 -3.62 -10.29 -6.59
C GLU A 40 -2.24 -10.83 -6.16
N GLU A 41 -1.45 -11.35 -7.11
CA GLU A 41 -0.13 -11.91 -6.84
C GLU A 41 0.89 -10.86 -6.40
N ASP A 42 0.73 -9.61 -6.82
CA ASP A 42 1.61 -8.52 -6.42
C ASP A 42 1.35 -8.09 -4.98
N ILE A 43 0.09 -7.98 -4.59
CA ILE A 43 -0.30 -7.60 -3.23
C ILE A 43 0.10 -8.69 -2.22
N LEU A 44 -0.04 -9.97 -2.60
CA LEU A 44 0.32 -11.10 -1.74
C LEU A 44 1.81 -11.10 -1.34
N LYS A 45 2.70 -10.49 -2.14
CA LYS A 45 4.13 -10.31 -1.79
C LYS A 45 4.33 -9.42 -0.56
N TYR A 46 3.34 -8.58 -0.23
CA TYR A 46 3.37 -7.63 0.89
C TYR A 46 2.42 -8.00 2.04
N ALA A 47 1.65 -9.08 1.91
CA ALA A 47 0.71 -9.52 2.94
C ALA A 47 1.42 -9.70 4.30
N GLY A 48 0.82 -9.15 5.36
CA GLY A 48 1.38 -9.14 6.71
C GLY A 48 2.47 -8.09 6.98
N GLN A 49 2.93 -7.34 5.97
CA GLN A 49 3.99 -6.32 6.12
C GLN A 49 3.48 -4.90 6.32
N PHE A 50 2.19 -4.65 6.07
CA PHE A 50 1.54 -3.36 6.22
C PHE A 50 0.31 -3.44 7.13
N ASP A 51 -0.13 -2.28 7.63
CA ASP A 51 -1.29 -2.06 8.50
C ASP A 51 -2.49 -1.47 7.72
N GLY A 52 -2.20 -0.79 6.61
CA GLY A 52 -3.21 -0.18 5.74
C GLY A 52 -2.69 0.02 4.33
N THR A 53 -3.57 0.46 3.44
CA THR A 53 -3.24 0.67 2.02
C THR A 53 -3.79 2.00 1.51
N ILE A 54 -3.03 2.66 0.64
CA ILE A 54 -3.48 3.76 -0.23
C ILE A 54 -3.34 3.24 -1.66
N CYS A 55 -4.44 2.68 -2.17
CA CYS A 55 -4.48 1.98 -3.45
C CYS A 55 -5.43 2.65 -4.44
N GLY A 56 -5.21 2.38 -5.73
CA GLY A 56 -6.17 2.65 -6.79
C GLY A 56 -7.19 1.52 -6.90
N ASP A 57 -7.35 1.01 -8.12
CA ASP A 57 -8.18 -0.14 -8.49
C ASP A 57 -7.48 -1.50 -8.29
N ASP A 58 -6.51 -1.55 -7.36
CA ASP A 58 -5.79 -2.76 -6.97
C ASP A 58 -6.72 -3.94 -6.67
N ARG A 59 -6.28 -5.14 -7.04
CA ARG A 59 -7.13 -6.33 -7.03
C ARG A 59 -7.17 -7.02 -5.66
N TYR A 60 -7.76 -6.35 -4.66
CA TYR A 60 -8.03 -6.90 -3.33
C TYR A 60 -9.16 -7.94 -3.34
N THR A 61 -8.86 -9.17 -3.75
CA THR A 61 -9.80 -10.29 -3.64
C THR A 61 -9.98 -10.73 -2.18
N ALA A 62 -10.98 -11.57 -1.90
CA ALA A 62 -11.19 -12.13 -0.56
C ALA A 62 -9.93 -12.81 -0.01
N ARG A 63 -9.21 -13.56 -0.85
CA ARG A 63 -7.95 -14.21 -0.51
C ARG A 63 -6.86 -13.21 -0.13
N VAL A 64 -6.74 -12.09 -0.86
CA VAL A 64 -5.77 -11.03 -0.54
C VAL A 64 -6.10 -10.40 0.82
N ILE A 65 -7.37 -10.05 1.04
CA ILE A 65 -7.80 -9.45 2.30
C ILE A 65 -7.53 -10.40 3.46
N GLU A 66 -7.90 -11.67 3.34
CA GLU A 66 -7.63 -12.70 4.35
C GLU A 66 -6.13 -12.82 4.67
N ALA A 67 -5.27 -12.84 3.65
CA ALA A 67 -3.83 -12.88 3.84
C ALA A 67 -3.25 -11.63 4.53
N CYS A 68 -3.93 -10.48 4.43
CA CYS A 68 -3.51 -9.23 5.07
C CYS A 68 -4.00 -9.09 6.52
N LEU A 69 -5.01 -9.87 6.94
CA LEU A 69 -5.48 -9.84 8.32
C LEU A 69 -4.40 -10.40 9.25
N ARG A 70 -4.10 -9.66 10.32
CA ARG A 70 -3.24 -10.14 11.39
C ARG A 70 -4.04 -11.02 12.34
N VAL A 71 -3.43 -12.12 12.80
CA VAL A 71 -3.91 -12.93 13.92
C VAL A 71 -3.30 -12.41 15.22
#